data_AF-G6AW00-F1
#
_entry.id   AF-G6AW00-F1
#
_cell.length_a   1.000
_cell.length_b   1.000
_cell.length_c   1.000
_cell.angle_alpha   90.00
_cell.angle_beta   90.00
_cell.angle_gamma   90.00
#
_symmetry.space_group_name_H-M   'P 1'
#
loop_
_entity.id
_entity.type
_entity.pdbx_description
1 polymer ?
#
loop_
_entity_poly.entity_id
_entity_poly.type
_entity_poly.pdbx_seq_one_letter_code
_entity_poly.pdbx_strand_id
1 'polypeptide(L)'
;MNNMSSISLQATQNEIIRQVLNTQDIHFLDKIKNLFLKKEADDACMVGEEPLAGFSEALKELKDYRDGKIELKPLDDLLNEL
;
A
#
# COMPACT_ATOMS: atom_id res chain seq x y z
N MET A 1 -13.17 3.92 -33.51
CA MET A 1 -11.79 4.28 -33.88
C MET A 1 -11.07 4.72 -32.61
N ASN A 2 -10.20 3.88 -32.00
CA ASN A 2 -9.29 4.30 -30.90
C ASN A 2 -8.08 3.35 -30.67
N ASN A 3 -7.77 2.43 -31.59
CA ASN A 3 -6.66 1.48 -31.40
C ASN A 3 -5.29 2.04 -31.83
N MET A 4 -5.25 3.06 -32.71
CA MET A 4 -3.98 3.62 -33.18
C MET A 4 -3.21 4.40 -32.11
N SER A 5 -3.89 5.09 -31.18
CA SER A 5 -3.20 5.81 -30.10
C SER A 5 -2.64 4.86 -29.03
N SER A 6 -3.35 3.76 -28.72
CA SER A 6 -2.90 2.73 -27.77
C SER A 6 -1.68 1.97 -28.29
N ILE A 7 -1.67 1.59 -29.58
CA ILE A 7 -0.51 0.93 -30.22
C ILE A 7 0.72 1.84 -30.20
N SER A 8 0.54 3.13 -30.46
CA SER A 8 1.62 4.13 -30.38
C SER A 8 2.19 4.28 -28.96
N LEU A 9 1.31 4.27 -27.94
CA LEU A 9 1.73 4.35 -26.54
C LEU A 9 2.50 3.09 -26.11
N GLN A 10 2.01 1.90 -26.44
CA GLN A 10 2.70 0.65 -26.13
C GLN A 10 4.05 0.55 -26.83
N ALA A 11 4.14 1.00 -28.10
CA ALA A 11 5.41 1.04 -28.82
C ALA A 11 6.40 2.00 -28.14
N THR A 12 5.93 3.16 -27.68
CA THR A 12 6.73 4.14 -26.94
C THR A 12 7.22 3.57 -25.60
N GLN A 13 6.35 2.89 -24.85
CA GLN A 13 6.71 2.24 -23.59
C GLN A 13 7.79 1.16 -23.79
N ASN A 14 7.62 0.32 -24.82
CA ASN A 14 8.58 -0.74 -25.13
C ASN A 14 9.95 -0.17 -25.52
N GLU A 15 9.98 0.96 -26.21
CA GLU A 15 11.21 1.64 -26.57
C GLU A 15 11.94 2.20 -25.34
N ILE A 16 11.21 2.83 -24.42
CA ILE A 16 11.78 3.32 -23.15
C ILE A 16 12.35 2.15 -22.35
N ILE A 17 11.65 1.02 -22.26
CA ILE A 17 12.14 -0.19 -21.56
C ILE A 17 13.46 -0.65 -22.18
N ARG A 18 13.56 -0.72 -23.51
CA ARG A 18 14.81 -1.12 -24.18
C ARG A 18 15.94 -0.16 -23.90
N GLN A 19 15.68 1.15 -23.88
CA GLN A 19 16.71 2.15 -23.58
C GLN A 19 17.22 2.01 -22.14
N VAL A 20 16.32 1.77 -21.18
CA VAL A 20 16.70 1.53 -19.79
C VAL A 20 17.49 0.22 -19.64
N LEU A 21 17.08 -0.86 -20.30
CA LEU A 21 17.77 -2.15 -20.21
C LEU A 21 19.17 -2.14 -20.85
N ASN A 22 19.38 -1.31 -21.88
CA ASN A 22 20.64 -1.26 -22.63
C ASN A 22 21.56 -0.12 -22.20
N THR A 23 21.18 0.70 -21.22
CA THR A 23 22.04 1.79 -20.75
C THR A 23 23.19 1.28 -19.89
N GLN A 24 24.38 1.86 -20.07
CA GLN A 24 25.55 1.62 -19.20
C GLN A 24 25.72 2.74 -18.15
N ASP A 25 24.84 3.74 -18.14
CA ASP A 25 24.87 4.85 -17.19
C ASP A 25 24.28 4.41 -15.84
N ILE A 26 25.16 4.04 -14.92
CA ILE A 26 24.82 3.60 -13.56
C ILE A 26 24.12 4.72 -12.78
N HIS A 27 24.47 5.99 -13.00
CA HIS A 27 23.84 7.11 -12.29
C HIS A 27 22.41 7.34 -12.77
N PHE A 28 22.14 7.11 -14.05
CA PHE A 28 20.78 7.13 -14.59
C PHE A 28 19.93 5.98 -14.04
N LEU A 29 20.47 4.77 -13.95
CA LEU A 29 19.79 3.62 -13.34
C LEU A 29 19.48 3.86 -11.86
N ASP A 30 20.40 4.46 -11.11
CA ASP A 30 20.18 4.79 -9.71
C ASP A 30 19.07 5.84 -9.52
N LYS A 31 19.01 6.86 -10.40
CA LYS A 31 17.89 7.82 -10.42
C LYS A 31 16.55 7.14 -10.71
N ILE A 32 16.50 6.21 -11.66
CA ILE A 32 15.29 5.42 -11.97
C ILE A 32 14.87 4.61 -10.75
N LYS A 33 15.81 3.91 -10.10
CA LYS A 33 15.56 3.13 -8.88
C LYS A 33 14.99 4.03 -7.76
N ASN A 34 15.61 5.18 -7.52
CA ASN A 34 15.17 6.12 -6.49
C ASN A 34 13.79 6.72 -6.79
N LEU A 35 13.44 6.95 -8.06
CA LEU A 35 12.09 7.36 -8.45
C LEU A 35 11.04 6.29 -8.11
N PHE A 36 11.33 5.01 -8.34
CA PHE A 36 10.42 3.92 -7.97
C PHE A 36 10.29 3.76 -6.45
N LEU A 37 11.40 3.84 -5.71
CA LEU A 37 11.38 3.76 -4.25
C LEU A 37 10.62 4.93 -3.61
N LYS A 38 10.76 6.14 -4.15
CA LYS A 38 10.01 7.31 -3.68
C LYS A 38 8.51 7.13 -3.91
N LYS A 39 8.11 6.57 -5.05
CA LYS A 39 6.70 6.29 -5.33
C LYS A 39 6.11 5.28 -4.35
N GLU A 40 6.83 4.20 -4.02
CA GLU A 40 6.39 3.22 -3.02
C GLU A 40 6.26 3.84 -1.62
N ALA A 41 7.17 4.73 -1.23
CA ALA A 41 7.09 5.43 0.04
C ALA A 41 5.92 6.42 0.11
N ASP A 42 5.67 7.15 -0.98
CA ASP A 42 4.55 8.08 -1.09
C ASP A 42 3.20 7.31 -1.11
N ASP A 43 3.11 6.17 -1.79
CA ASP A 43 1.92 5.29 -1.76
C ASP A 43 1.72 4.62 -0.38
N ALA A 44 2.79 4.26 0.34
CA ALA A 44 2.71 3.74 1.70
C ALA A 44 2.28 4.80 2.74
N CYS A 45 2.63 6.06 2.52
CA CYS A 45 2.23 7.19 3.36
C CYS A 45 0.74 7.55 3.19
N MET A 46 0.14 7.22 2.04
CA MET A 46 -1.28 7.44 1.75
C MET A 46 -2.21 6.37 2.37
N VAL A 47 -1.64 5.31 2.98
CA VAL A 47 -2.40 4.35 3.81
C VAL A 47 -2.53 4.92 5.22
N GLY A 48 -3.36 5.95 5.31
CA GLY A 48 -4.08 6.49 6.47
C GLY A 48 -3.45 6.39 7.86
N GLU A 49 -3.33 7.53 8.52
CA GLU A 49 -3.27 7.59 10.00
C GLU A 49 -4.62 7.22 10.66
N GLU A 50 -5.69 7.03 9.88
CA GLU A 50 -7.06 6.69 10.35
C GLU A 50 -7.27 5.25 10.89
N PRO A 51 -6.66 4.16 10.38
CA PRO A 51 -6.86 2.81 10.91
C PRO A 51 -6.24 2.59 12.30
N LEU A 52 -5.30 3.47 12.71
CA LEU A 52 -4.57 3.29 13.97
C LEU A 52 -5.37 3.72 15.20
N ALA A 53 -6.35 4.62 15.05
CA ALA A 53 -7.18 5.07 16.16
C ALA A 53 -8.04 3.93 16.73
N GLY A 54 -8.74 3.19 15.86
CA GLY A 54 -9.51 2.00 16.25
C GLY A 54 -8.63 0.85 16.74
N PHE A 55 -7.40 0.73 16.21
CA PHE A 55 -6.45 -0.28 16.65
C PHE A 55 -5.96 -0.04 18.09
N SER A 56 -5.71 1.22 18.45
CA SER A 56 -5.35 1.61 19.83
C SER A 56 -6.45 1.24 20.84
N GLU A 57 -7.71 1.45 20.49
CA GLU A 57 -8.85 1.15 21.36
C GLU A 57 -9.03 -0.37 21.54
N ALA A 58 -8.97 -1.15 20.45
CA ALA A 58 -8.99 -2.60 20.50
C ALA A 58 -7.85 -3.20 21.34
N LEU A 59 -6.64 -2.64 21.26
CA LEU A 59 -5.51 -3.06 22.08
C LEU A 59 -5.73 -2.76 23.57
N LYS A 60 -6.40 -1.65 23.90
CA LYS A 60 -6.72 -1.29 25.27
C LYS A 60 -7.76 -2.24 25.86
N GLU A 61 -8.82 -2.55 25.12
CA GLU A 61 -9.83 -3.53 25.53
C GLU A 61 -9.21 -4.92 25.76
N LEU A 62 -8.34 -5.38 24.85
CA LEU A 62 -7.65 -6.65 25.00
C LEU A 62 -6.77 -6.69 26.26
N LYS A 63 -6.09 -5.58 26.58
CA LYS A 63 -5.30 -5.47 27.81
C LYS A 63 -6.20 -5.52 29.05
N ASP A 64 -7.32 -4.80 29.05
CA ASP A 64 -8.25 -4.78 30.18
C ASP A 64 -8.92 -6.15 30.40
N TYR A 65 -9.18 -6.92 29.33
CA TYR A 65 -9.63 -8.31 29.45
C TYR A 65 -8.55 -9.19 30.10
N ARG A 66 -7.30 -9.08 29.64
CA ARG A 66 -6.17 -9.84 30.22
C ARG A 66 -5.94 -9.51 31.70
N ASP A 67 -6.16 -8.25 32.07
CA ASP A 67 -6.06 -7.78 33.46
C ASP A 67 -7.30 -8.15 34.30
N GLY A 68 -8.31 -8.80 33.70
CA GLY A 68 -9.55 -9.21 34.38
C GLY A 68 -10.49 -8.06 34.72
N LYS A 69 -10.33 -6.90 34.08
CA LYS A 69 -11.15 -5.70 34.32
C LYS A 69 -12.45 -5.69 33.53
N ILE A 70 -12.52 -6.46 32.45
CA ILE A 70 -13.71 -6.64 31.63
C ILE A 70 -13.93 -8.13 31.36
N GLU A 71 -15.19 -8.54 31.23
CA GLU A 71 -15.57 -9.88 30.81
C GLU A 71 -15.97 -9.85 29.33
N LEU A 72 -15.53 -10.85 28.56
CA LEU A 72 -15.93 -10.97 27.17
C LEU A 72 -17.38 -11.45 27.11
N LYS A 73 -18.18 -10.80 26.26
CA LYS A 73 -19.50 -11.31 25.93
C LYS A 73 -19.38 -12.65 25.18
N PRO A 74 -20.33 -13.58 25.39
CA PRO A 74 -20.49 -14.75 24.54
C PRO A 74 -20.60 -14.36 23.06
N LEU A 75 -20.10 -15.22 22.18
CA LEU A 75 -20.12 -14.98 20.74
C LEU A 75 -21.53 -14.75 20.19
N ASP A 76 -22.51 -15.48 20.74
CA ASP A 76 -23.92 -15.36 20.32
C ASP A 76 -24.51 -13.97 20.60
N ASP A 77 -24.13 -13.35 21.73
CA ASP A 77 -24.59 -12.00 22.08
C ASP A 77 -23.95 -10.96 21.15
N LEU A 78 -22.69 -11.14 20.76
CA LEU A 78 -21.99 -10.26 19.83
C LEU A 78 -22.61 -10.31 18.42
N LEU A 79 -23.00 -11.50 17.96
CA LEU A 79 -23.63 -11.69 16.65
C LEU A 79 -25.04 -11.10 16.56
N ASN A 80 -25.74 -10.97 17.68
CA ASN A 80 -27.06 -10.33 17.74
C ASN A 80 -26.99 -8.79 17.74
N GLU A 81 -25.82 -8.20 17.97
CA GLU A 81 -25.61 -6.74 18.04
C GLU A 81 -25.12 -6.13 16.70
N LEU A 82 -24.82 -6.95 15.68
CA LEU A 82 -24.39 -6.55 14.33
C LEU A 82 -25.57 -6.42 13.35
#